data_AF-A0A2D6E6W1-F1
#
_entry.id   AF-A0A2D6E6W1-F1
#
_cell.length_a   1.000
_cell.length_b   1.000
_cell.length_c   1.000
_cell.angle_alpha   90.00
_cell.angle_beta   90.00
_cell.angle_gamma   90.00
#
_symmetry.space_group_name_H-M   'P 1'
#
loop_
_entity.id
_entity.type
_entity.pdbx_description
1 polymer ?
#
loop_
_entity_poly.entity_id
_entity_poly.type
_entity_poly.pdbx_seq_one_letter_code
_entity_poly.pdbx_strand_id
1 'polypeptide(L)'
;MKNKDSEYIPKLEKAIAQKYGAEAIDNPRKFWTEKKEEEYVQQSKLLAQKIRKNETQGEKIELDGFLINKKLLSKDTNRICTVCKNYSFDMRDRLYMNKFSTCRMCYVQWIDGREKRWKNGWRPNKEE
;
A
#
# COMPACT_ATOMS: atom_id res chain seq x y z
N MET A 1 -42.34 -27.10 20.16
CA MET A 1 -41.04 -27.81 20.12
C MET A 1 -41.12 -28.98 21.08
N LYS A 2 -41.47 -30.18 20.58
CA LYS A 2 -41.61 -31.38 21.41
C LYS A 2 -40.20 -31.87 21.79
N ASN A 3 -39.95 -31.95 23.10
CA ASN A 3 -38.85 -32.65 23.77
C ASN A 3 -37.51 -32.64 23.00
N LYS A 4 -36.76 -31.54 23.09
CA LYS A 4 -35.32 -31.59 22.81
C LYS A 4 -34.71 -32.47 23.90
N ASP A 5 -34.27 -33.67 23.53
CA ASP A 5 -33.51 -34.54 24.42
C ASP A 5 -32.41 -33.74 25.10
N SER A 6 -32.47 -33.66 26.43
CA SER A 6 -31.47 -32.97 27.25
C SER A 6 -30.04 -33.47 26.93
N GLU A 7 -29.94 -34.74 26.49
CA GLU A 7 -28.68 -35.38 26.13
C GLU A 7 -28.11 -35.03 24.74
N TYR A 8 -28.87 -34.38 23.86
CA TYR A 8 -28.42 -34.11 22.50
C TYR A 8 -27.22 -33.16 22.45
N ILE A 9 -27.26 -32.07 23.23
CA ILE A 9 -26.20 -31.05 23.26
C ILE A 9 -24.88 -31.64 23.83
N PRO A 10 -24.86 -32.33 24.98
CA PRO A 10 -23.64 -32.95 25.50
C PRO A 10 -23.03 -33.99 24.56
N LYS A 11 -23.86 -34.79 23.86
CA LYS A 11 -23.37 -35.76 22.86
C LYS A 11 -22.71 -35.05 21.67
N LEU A 12 -23.29 -33.95 21.22
CA LEU A 12 -22.76 -33.14 20.14
C LEU A 12 -21.42 -32.49 20.54
N GLU A 13 -21.35 -31.87 21.72
CA GLU A 13 -20.11 -31.29 22.26
C GLU A 13 -19.01 -32.35 22.37
N LYS A 14 -19.32 -33.53 22.92
CA LYS A 14 -18.35 -34.64 22.99
C LYS A 14 -17.83 -35.06 21.61
N ALA A 15 -18.70 -35.17 20.61
CA ALA A 15 -18.32 -35.50 19.24
C ALA A 15 -17.47 -34.40 18.59
N ILE A 16 -17.75 -33.12 18.87
CA ILE A 16 -16.98 -31.97 18.39
C ILE A 16 -15.59 -31.95 19.04
N ALA A 17 -15.47 -32.15 20.36
CA ALA A 17 -14.18 -32.26 21.05
C ALA A 17 -13.33 -33.40 20.48
N GLN A 18 -13.93 -34.55 20.21
CA GLN A 18 -13.22 -35.71 19.67
C GLN A 18 -12.69 -35.47 18.25
N LYS A 19 -13.42 -34.72 17.42
CA LYS A 19 -13.02 -34.44 16.02
C LYS A 19 -12.09 -33.23 15.89
N TYR A 20 -12.33 -32.16 16.64
CA TYR A 20 -11.73 -30.84 16.42
C TYR A 20 -10.97 -30.29 17.63
N GLY A 21 -10.92 -31.03 18.74
CA GLY A 21 -10.27 -30.61 19.98
C GLY A 21 -11.20 -29.85 20.93
N ALA A 22 -10.78 -29.73 22.19
CA ALA A 22 -11.58 -29.10 23.24
C ALA A 22 -11.85 -27.60 23.00
N GLU A 23 -10.93 -26.91 22.29
CA GLU A 23 -11.08 -25.50 21.93
C GLU A 23 -12.27 -25.23 21.00
N ALA A 24 -12.70 -26.23 20.22
CA ALA A 24 -13.80 -26.09 19.26
C ALA A 24 -15.19 -26.03 19.90
N ILE A 25 -15.31 -26.39 21.19
CA ILE A 25 -16.55 -26.26 21.97
C ILE A 25 -16.60 -24.91 22.69
N ASP A 26 -15.44 -24.32 22.95
CA ASP A 26 -15.36 -23.07 23.71
C ASP A 26 -16.07 -21.93 22.96
N ASN A 27 -16.89 -21.18 23.68
CA ASN A 27 -17.50 -19.97 23.14
C ASN A 27 -16.38 -18.96 22.81
N PRO A 28 -16.30 -18.42 21.58
CA PRO A 28 -15.27 -17.44 21.22
C PRO A 28 -15.19 -16.23 22.17
N ARG A 29 -16.31 -15.87 22.81
CA ARG A 29 -16.35 -14.82 23.85
C ARG A 29 -15.48 -15.12 25.06
N LYS A 30 -15.25 -16.38 25.40
CA LYS A 30 -14.36 -16.82 26.49
C LYS A 30 -12.94 -16.26 26.30
N PHE A 31 -12.49 -16.18 25.06
CA PHE A 31 -11.16 -15.67 24.72
C PHE A 31 -11.13 -14.17 24.47
N TRP A 32 -12.25 -13.46 24.69
CA TRP A 32 -12.35 -12.02 24.51
C TRP A 32 -11.90 -11.30 25.79
N THR A 33 -10.60 -11.01 25.85
CA THR A 33 -9.99 -10.29 26.97
C THR A 33 -9.98 -8.79 26.71
N GLU A 34 -9.82 -8.00 27.77
CA GLU A 34 -9.72 -6.53 27.69
C GLU A 34 -8.63 -6.07 26.70
N LYS A 35 -7.48 -6.75 26.70
CA LYS A 35 -6.41 -6.52 25.71
C LYS A 35 -6.88 -6.73 24.26
N LYS A 36 -7.69 -7.76 23.99
CA LYS A 36 -8.22 -7.98 22.63
C LYS A 36 -9.26 -6.95 22.23
N GLU A 37 -10.05 -6.46 23.18
CA GLU A 37 -10.97 -5.34 22.95
C GLU A 37 -10.18 -4.08 22.55
N GLU A 38 -9.11 -3.74 23.27
CA GLU A 38 -8.24 -2.62 22.91
C GLU A 38 -7.63 -2.76 21.52
N GLU A 39 -7.08 -3.95 21.19
CA GLU A 39 -6.54 -4.27 19.87
C GLU A 39 -7.62 -4.14 18.78
N TYR A 40 -8.83 -4.64 19.02
CA TYR A 40 -9.96 -4.53 18.11
C TYR A 40 -10.36 -3.07 17.85
N VAL A 41 -10.45 -2.25 18.89
CA VAL A 41 -10.75 -0.81 18.77
C VAL A 41 -9.68 -0.10 17.96
N GLN A 42 -8.40 -0.43 18.17
CA GLN A 42 -7.30 0.13 17.37
C GLN A 42 -7.41 -0.30 15.89
N GLN A 43 -7.66 -1.58 15.61
CA GLN A 43 -7.85 -2.08 14.25
C GLN A 43 -9.04 -1.41 13.55
N SER A 44 -10.16 -1.22 14.25
CA SER A 44 -11.34 -0.54 13.75
C SER A 44 -11.04 0.92 13.35
N LYS A 45 -10.30 1.66 14.20
CA LYS A 45 -9.85 3.02 13.88
C LYS A 45 -8.96 3.05 12.63
N LEU A 46 -8.01 2.12 12.50
CA LEU A 46 -7.13 2.03 11.33
C LEU A 46 -7.91 1.71 10.05
N LEU A 47 -8.89 0.80 10.14
CA LEU A 47 -9.76 0.45 9.03
C LEU A 47 -10.56 1.68 8.56
N ALA A 48 -11.16 2.42 9.49
CA ALA A 48 -11.91 3.64 9.18
C ALA A 48 -11.02 4.69 8.48
N GLN A 49 -9.78 4.89 8.95
CA GLN A 49 -8.82 5.78 8.29
C GLN A 49 -8.47 5.31 6.87
N LYS A 50 -8.29 4.00 6.67
CA LYS A 50 -7.97 3.43 5.36
C LYS A 50 -9.14 3.58 4.37
N ILE A 51 -10.37 3.37 4.83
CA ILE A 51 -11.59 3.59 4.04
C ILE A 51 -11.67 5.04 3.59
N ARG A 52 -11.54 6.00 4.52
CA ARG A 52 -11.54 7.44 4.19
C ARG A 52 -10.47 7.79 3.15
N LYS A 53 -9.23 7.32 3.32
CA LYS A 53 -8.17 7.55 2.33
C LYS A 53 -8.53 6.98 0.95
N ASN A 54 -9.08 5.77 0.90
CA ASN A 54 -9.49 5.17 -0.37
C ASN A 54 -10.65 5.94 -1.04
N GLU A 55 -11.62 6.41 -0.27
CA GLU A 55 -12.72 7.26 -0.77
C GLU A 55 -12.17 8.55 -1.39
N THR A 56 -11.32 9.28 -0.65
CA THR A 56 -10.69 10.50 -1.19
C THR A 56 -9.89 10.24 -2.46
N GLN A 57 -9.22 9.09 -2.59
CA GLN A 57 -8.49 8.70 -3.81
C GLN A 57 -9.40 8.27 -4.97
N GLY A 58 -10.63 7.86 -4.68
CA GLY A 58 -11.66 7.50 -5.67
C GLY A 58 -12.38 8.72 -6.26
N GLU A 59 -12.27 9.88 -5.62
CA GLU A 59 -12.82 11.15 -6.15
C GLU A 59 -12.27 11.42 -7.56
N LYS A 60 -13.16 11.88 -8.46
CA LYS A 60 -12.80 12.26 -9.82
C LYS A 60 -12.40 13.74 -9.84
N ILE A 61 -11.26 14.04 -10.44
CA ILE A 61 -10.83 15.40 -10.76
C ILE A 61 -10.98 15.58 -12.27
N GLU A 62 -11.40 16.77 -12.69
CA GLU A 62 -11.31 17.18 -14.10
C GLU A 62 -9.88 17.56 -14.46
N LEU A 63 -9.31 16.87 -15.45
CA LEU A 63 -8.02 17.18 -16.06
C LEU A 63 -8.17 17.14 -17.58
N ASP A 64 -7.81 18.23 -18.24
CA ASP A 64 -7.84 18.37 -19.71
C ASP A 64 -9.18 17.97 -20.36
N GLY A 65 -10.30 18.23 -19.66
CA GLY A 65 -11.67 17.93 -20.13
C GLY A 65 -12.17 16.51 -19.83
N PHE A 66 -11.39 15.68 -19.12
CA PHE A 66 -11.77 14.33 -18.71
C PHE A 66 -11.82 14.19 -17.18
N LEU A 67 -12.81 13.43 -16.68
CA LEU A 67 -12.96 13.09 -15.26
C LEU A 67 -12.13 11.85 -14.92
N ILE A 68 -11.00 12.03 -14.23
CA ILE A 68 -10.06 10.96 -13.87
C ILE A 68 -10.02 10.79 -12.35
N ASN A 69 -9.99 9.54 -11.87
CA ASN A 69 -9.87 9.25 -10.44
C ASN A 69 -8.49 9.71 -9.91
N LYS A 70 -8.47 10.37 -8.74
CA LYS A 70 -7.23 10.84 -8.06
C LYS A 70 -6.15 9.76 -7.95
N LYS A 71 -6.56 8.50 -7.75
CA LYS A 71 -5.66 7.34 -7.66
C LYS A 71 -4.78 7.12 -8.89
N LEU A 72 -5.25 7.50 -10.08
CA LEU A 72 -4.53 7.28 -11.35
C LEU A 72 -3.48 8.36 -11.62
N LEU A 73 -3.51 9.49 -10.90
CA LEU A 73 -2.56 10.60 -11.04
C LEU A 73 -1.25 10.37 -10.29
N SER A 74 -0.92 9.11 -9.99
CA SER A 74 0.08 8.77 -8.98
C SER A 74 1.54 8.92 -9.43
N LYS A 75 1.82 9.37 -10.65
CA LYS A 75 3.15 9.82 -11.09
C LYS A 75 3.08 10.41 -12.50
N ASP A 76 3.04 11.73 -12.59
CA ASP A 76 3.64 12.39 -13.73
C ASP A 76 5.13 12.11 -13.69
N THR A 77 5.57 11.09 -14.43
CA THR A 77 6.99 10.96 -14.72
C THR A 77 7.32 12.13 -15.63
N ASN A 78 7.79 13.23 -15.06
CA ASN A 78 8.37 14.30 -15.84
C ASN A 78 9.55 13.68 -16.61
N ARG A 79 9.30 13.25 -17.86
CA ARG A 79 10.30 12.56 -18.69
C ARG A 79 11.25 13.53 -19.36
N ILE A 80 11.31 14.76 -18.88
CA ILE A 80 12.22 15.79 -19.35
C ILE A 80 13.48 15.69 -18.48
N CYS A 81 14.61 15.39 -19.11
CA CYS A 81 15.87 15.28 -18.39
C CYS A 81 16.28 16.66 -17.86
N THR A 82 16.64 16.78 -16.58
CA THR A 82 17.05 18.06 -15.99
C THR A 82 18.33 18.65 -16.59
N VAL A 83 19.20 17.82 -17.17
CA VAL A 83 20.50 18.23 -17.75
C VAL A 83 20.34 18.64 -19.22
N CYS A 84 19.94 17.69 -20.09
CA CYS A 84 19.83 17.99 -21.52
C CYS A 84 18.51 18.68 -21.89
N LYS A 85 17.47 18.62 -21.03
CA LYS A 85 16.09 19.09 -21.27
C LYS A 85 15.37 18.35 -22.40
N ASN A 86 15.88 17.20 -22.85
CA ASN A 86 15.21 16.36 -23.82
C ASN A 86 14.17 15.46 -23.16
N TYR A 87 13.05 15.27 -23.85
CA TYR A 87 12.02 14.31 -23.44
C TYR A 87 12.47 12.88 -23.78
N SER A 88 12.42 11.99 -22.80
CA SER A 88 12.89 10.62 -22.91
C SER A 88 11.76 9.66 -23.30
N PHE A 89 11.90 9.01 -24.46
CA PHE A 89 11.02 7.92 -24.90
C PHE A 89 11.55 6.52 -24.55
N ASP A 90 12.84 6.39 -24.21
CA ASP A 90 13.47 5.10 -23.98
C ASP A 90 13.07 4.49 -22.62
N MET A 91 12.81 3.18 -22.59
CA MET A 91 12.57 2.45 -21.34
C MET A 91 13.81 2.36 -20.46
N ARG A 92 15.01 2.35 -21.05
CA ARG A 92 16.29 2.27 -20.31
C ARG A 92 16.51 3.50 -19.43
N ASP A 93 15.91 4.63 -19.79
CA ASP A 93 15.98 5.87 -19.04
C ASP A 93 15.03 5.91 -17.85
N ARG A 94 14.04 5.00 -17.77
CA ARG A 94 13.02 4.99 -16.70
C ARG A 94 13.63 4.88 -15.30
N LEU A 95 14.66 4.04 -15.12
CA LEU A 95 15.32 3.88 -13.81
C LEU A 95 15.99 5.19 -13.36
N TYR A 96 16.75 5.80 -14.27
CA TYR A 96 17.52 7.01 -13.99
C TYR A 96 16.61 8.23 -13.83
N MET A 97 15.55 8.32 -14.61
CA MET A 97 14.54 9.38 -14.49
C MET A 97 13.78 9.31 -13.18
N ASN A 98 13.42 8.10 -12.73
CA ASN A 98 12.72 7.93 -11.46
C ASN A 98 13.59 8.22 -10.23
N LYS A 99 14.89 7.90 -10.29
CA LYS A 99 15.81 8.03 -9.13
C LYS A 99 16.57 9.37 -9.11
N PHE A 100 16.92 9.91 -10.27
CA PHE A 100 17.82 11.06 -10.41
C PHE A 100 17.28 12.18 -11.29
N SER A 101 16.10 12.01 -11.92
CA SER A 101 15.50 12.97 -12.85
C SER A 101 16.39 13.31 -14.06
N THR A 102 17.17 12.33 -14.54
CA THR A 102 18.05 12.45 -15.71
C THR A 102 17.95 11.23 -16.63
N CYS A 103 18.22 11.40 -17.92
CA CYS A 103 18.38 10.26 -18.83
C CYS A 103 19.64 9.46 -18.48
N ARG A 104 19.75 8.23 -19.01
CA ARG A 104 20.89 7.33 -18.80
C ARG A 104 22.21 7.97 -19.22
N MET A 105 22.21 8.68 -20.34
CA MET A 105 23.44 9.31 -20.86
C MET A 105 23.99 10.35 -19.88
N CYS A 106 23.12 11.23 -19.38
CA CYS A 106 23.52 12.22 -18.38
C CYS A 106 23.88 11.58 -17.03
N TYR A 107 23.23 10.47 -16.66
CA TYR A 107 23.63 9.71 -15.48
C TYR A 107 25.06 9.19 -15.61
N VAL A 108 25.39 8.51 -16.70
CA VAL A 108 26.74 7.97 -16.93
C VAL A 108 27.78 9.09 -16.97
N GLN A 109 27.47 10.20 -17.63
CA GLN A 109 28.42 11.30 -17.77
C GLN A 109 28.69 12.04 -16.46
N TRP A 110 27.66 12.31 -15.64
CA TRP A 110 27.76 13.25 -14.52
C TRP A 110 27.59 12.62 -13.13
N ILE A 111 26.84 11.53 -13.01
CA ILE A 111 26.37 10.97 -11.73
C ILE A 111 27.10 9.68 -11.38
N ASP A 112 27.43 8.85 -12.36
CA ASP A 112 28.11 7.58 -12.13
C ASP A 112 29.44 7.79 -11.39
N GLY A 113 29.63 7.04 -10.30
CA GLY A 113 30.74 7.20 -9.34
C GLY A 113 30.71 8.49 -8.47
N ARG A 114 29.78 9.42 -8.69
CA ARG A 114 29.70 10.74 -8.02
C ARG A 114 28.33 11.04 -7.40
N GLU A 115 27.57 10.01 -7.02
CA GLU A 115 26.19 10.16 -6.53
C GLU A 115 26.06 11.10 -5.33
N LYS A 116 27.05 11.12 -4.42
CA LYS A 116 27.05 12.03 -3.25
C LYS A 116 27.01 13.50 -3.68
N ARG A 117 27.76 13.87 -4.72
CA ARG A 117 27.78 15.22 -5.30
C ARG A 117 26.42 15.60 -5.90
N TRP A 118 25.76 14.65 -6.55
CA TRP A 118 24.42 14.84 -7.11
C TRP A 118 23.35 15.04 -6.02
N LYS A 119 23.43 14.26 -4.93
CA LYS A 119 22.56 14.39 -3.75
C LYS A 119 22.73 15.73 -3.04
N ASN A 120 23.94 16.28 -3.03
CA ASN A 120 24.24 17.60 -2.46
C ASN A 120 23.77 18.78 -3.35
N GLY A 121 23.09 18.50 -4.47
CA GLY A 121 22.44 19.54 -5.30
C GLY A 121 23.28 20.06 -6.47
N TRP A 122 24.50 19.56 -6.69
CA TRP A 122 25.32 19.98 -7.83
C TRP A 122 24.69 19.57 -9.17
N ARG A 123 24.72 20.45 -10.18
CA ARG A 123 24.29 20.20 -11.55
C ARG A 123 25.30 20.79 -12.55
N PRO A 124 25.48 20.19 -13.73
CA PRO A 124 26.33 20.74 -14.78
C PRO A 124 25.70 22.02 -15.36
N ASN A 125 26.48 23.09 -15.49
CA ASN A 125 26.09 24.29 -16.22
C ASN A 125 26.32 24.04 -17.72
N LYS A 126 25.44 24.57 -18.59
CA LYS A 126 25.57 24.48 -20.05
C LYS A 126 26.55 25.52 -20.65
N GLU A 127 27.37 26.17 -19.82
CA GLU A 127 28.27 27.27 -20.22
C GLU A 127 29.74 26.83 -20.30
N GLU A 128 30.01 25.56 -20.59
CA GLU A 128 31.31 25.07 -21.07
C GLU A 128 31.14 24.26 -22.36
#